data_AF-A0A6G4WTR7-F1
#
_entry.id   AF-A0A6G4WTR7-F1
#
_cell.length_a   1.000
_cell.length_b   1.000
_cell.length_c   1.000
_cell.angle_alpha   90.00
_cell.angle_beta   90.00
_cell.angle_gamma   90.00
#
_symmetry.space_group_name_H-M   'P 1'
#
loop_
_entity.id
_entity.type
_entity.pdbx_description
1 polymer ?
#
loop_
_entity_poly.entity_id
_entity_poly.type
_entity_poly.pdbx_seq_one_letter_code
_entity_poly.pdbx_strand_id
1 'polypeptide(L)'
;MTGVGPTICGPNPGYGLRVRLDHAKAKSLASADFACPCRRPAEDAVGYEAVEALVIRAERHMRDECPDPHVRKAAALRSARRKQHASKRRT
;
A
#
# COMPACT_ATOMS: atom_id res chain seq x y z
N MET A 1 -3.42 -6.42 -20.70
CA MET A 1 -3.81 -5.20 -19.94
C MET A 1 -2.59 -4.75 -19.14
N THR A 2 -1.77 -3.90 -19.75
CA THR A 2 -0.60 -3.28 -19.11
C THR A 2 -1.09 -2.02 -18.40
N GLY A 3 -1.18 -2.07 -17.07
CA GLY A 3 -1.52 -0.90 -16.26
C GLY A 3 -0.41 0.14 -16.39
N VAL A 4 -0.64 1.16 -17.20
CA VAL A 4 0.25 2.32 -17.36
C VAL A 4 -0.10 3.34 -16.28
N GLY A 5 0.08 2.93 -15.03
CA GLY A 5 0.16 3.85 -13.90
C GLY A 5 1.60 4.31 -13.71
N PRO A 6 1.87 5.48 -13.10
CA PRO A 6 3.22 5.87 -12.74
C PRO A 6 3.73 4.92 -11.65
N THR A 7 4.34 3.81 -12.06
CA THR A 7 5.04 2.91 -11.16
C THR A 7 6.14 3.71 -10.49
N ILE A 8 6.06 3.92 -9.18
CA ILE A 8 7.00 4.79 -8.44
C ILE A 8 8.45 4.29 -8.58
N CYS A 9 8.68 3.04 -9.03
CA CYS A 9 10.00 2.42 -9.19
C CYS A 9 10.25 1.76 -10.56
N GLY A 10 9.64 2.23 -11.65
CA GLY A 10 9.89 1.70 -13.01
C GLY A 10 9.13 0.40 -13.35
N PRO A 11 9.44 -0.27 -14.48
CA PRO A 11 8.52 -1.23 -15.12
C PRO A 11 8.24 -2.51 -14.33
N ASN A 12 9.14 -2.90 -13.41
CA ASN A 12 9.00 -4.09 -12.58
C ASN A 12 9.35 -3.77 -11.12
N PRO A 13 8.50 -3.03 -10.40
CA PRO A 13 8.83 -2.50 -9.07
C PRO A 13 8.80 -3.57 -7.97
N GLY A 14 8.43 -4.82 -8.30
CA GLY A 14 8.25 -5.92 -7.36
C GLY A 14 6.95 -5.81 -6.54
N TYR A 15 6.78 -6.72 -5.58
CA TYR A 15 5.59 -6.77 -4.73
C TYR A 15 5.64 -5.79 -3.56
N GLY A 16 4.49 -5.27 -3.18
CA GLY A 16 4.33 -4.35 -2.06
C GLY A 16 3.41 -3.18 -2.40
N LEU A 17 3.18 -2.34 -1.40
CA LEU A 17 2.52 -1.05 -1.52
C LEU A 17 3.59 0.04 -1.48
N ARG A 18 3.59 0.90 -2.49
CA ARG A 18 4.47 2.07 -2.58
C ARG A 18 3.61 3.31 -2.68
N VAL A 19 3.99 4.34 -1.95
CA VAL A 19 3.26 5.61 -1.86
C VAL A 19 4.27 6.74 -1.93
N ARG A 20 4.01 7.70 -2.81
CA ARG A 20 4.79 8.93 -2.96
C ARG A 20 3.91 10.10 -2.57
N LEU A 21 4.33 10.82 -1.53
CA LEU A 21 3.70 12.05 -1.05
C LEU A 21 4.74 13.16 -1.16
N ASP A 22 4.79 13.83 -2.32
CA ASP A 22 5.85 14.80 -2.62
C ASP A 22 5.86 15.99 -1.65
N HIS A 23 4.69 16.54 -1.33
CA HIS A 23 4.60 17.66 -0.40
C HIS A 23 3.21 17.75 0.24
N ALA A 24 3.14 18.18 1.51
CA ALA A 24 1.87 18.29 2.25
C ALA A 24 0.83 19.22 1.59
N LYS A 25 1.30 20.22 0.83
CA LYS A 25 0.46 21.14 0.05
C LYS A 25 0.15 20.65 -1.37
N ALA A 26 0.91 19.69 -1.89
CA ALA A 26 0.76 19.17 -3.25
C ALA A 26 0.01 17.83 -3.25
N LYS A 27 -1.17 17.81 -2.64
CA LYS A 27 -2.02 16.61 -2.50
C LYS A 27 -2.40 15.97 -3.84
N SER A 28 -2.52 16.77 -4.89
CA SER A 28 -2.77 16.31 -6.26
C SER A 28 -1.61 15.50 -6.86
N LEU A 29 -0.39 15.68 -6.36
CA LEU A 29 0.80 14.94 -6.80
C LEU A 29 1.01 13.62 -6.05
N ALA A 30 0.12 13.27 -5.11
CA ALA A 30 0.18 11.99 -4.46
C ALA A 30 0.04 10.87 -5.50
N SER A 31 0.89 9.87 -5.43
CA SER A 31 0.75 8.66 -6.25
C SER A 31 1.03 7.42 -5.42
N ALA A 32 0.45 6.30 -5.83
CA ALA A 32 0.68 5.02 -5.19
C ALA A 32 0.50 3.87 -6.18
N ASP A 33 1.22 2.79 -5.94
CA ASP A 33 1.12 1.56 -6.69
C ASP A 33 1.20 0.35 -5.75
N PHE A 34 0.41 -0.68 -6.08
CA PHE A 34 0.27 -1.89 -5.28
C PHE A 34 0.33 -3.13 -6.15
N ALA A 35 1.18 -4.08 -5.75
CA ALA A 35 1.22 -5.43 -6.32
C ALA A 35 1.39 -6.47 -5.21
N CYS A 36 0.76 -7.63 -5.36
CA CYS A 36 0.79 -8.71 -4.37
C CYS A 36 1.30 -10.01 -5.00
N PRO A 37 2.10 -10.84 -4.29
CA PRO A 37 2.58 -12.12 -4.84
C PRO A 37 1.47 -13.13 -5.15
N CYS A 38 0.26 -12.92 -4.62
CA CYS A 38 -0.92 -13.74 -4.91
C CYS A 38 -1.47 -13.59 -6.35
N ARG A 39 -0.80 -12.81 -7.21
CA ARG A 39 -1.17 -12.55 -8.61
C ARG A 39 -2.51 -11.84 -8.81
N ARG A 40 -3.02 -11.18 -7.77
CA ARG A 40 -4.10 -10.19 -7.92
C ARG A 40 -3.66 -9.10 -8.91
N PRO A 41 -4.56 -8.56 -9.75
CA PRO A 41 -4.23 -7.44 -10.62
C PRO A 41 -3.56 -6.31 -9.85
N ALA A 42 -2.49 -5.76 -10.41
CA ALA A 42 -1.84 -4.59 -9.84
C ALA A 42 -2.81 -3.39 -9.90
N GLU A 43 -2.78 -2.57 -8.85
CA GLU A 43 -3.57 -1.35 -8.75
C GLU A 43 -2.63 -0.15 -8.62
N ASP A 44 -2.99 0.95 -9.26
CA ASP A 44 -2.33 2.25 -9.14
C ASP A 44 -3.35 3.35 -8.86
N ALA A 45 -2.88 4.45 -8.27
CA ALA A 45 -3.70 5.60 -7.95
C ALA A 45 -2.89 6.90 -8.00
N VAL A 46 -3.56 7.98 -8.43
CA VAL A 46 -3.02 9.34 -8.45
C VAL A 46 -4.02 10.28 -7.79
N GLY A 47 -3.53 11.24 -7.01
CA GLY A 47 -4.31 12.13 -6.17
C GLY A 47 -4.56 11.56 -4.77
N TYR A 48 -4.57 12.45 -3.78
CA TYR A 48 -4.55 12.07 -2.35
C TYR A 48 -5.68 11.12 -1.93
N GLU A 49 -6.92 11.40 -2.32
CA GLU A 49 -8.08 10.57 -1.94
C GLU A 49 -8.02 9.18 -2.58
N ALA A 50 -7.64 9.10 -3.85
CA ALA A 50 -7.50 7.83 -4.56
C ALA A 50 -6.35 7.00 -3.97
N VAL A 51 -5.24 7.65 -3.62
CA VAL A 51 -4.10 7.03 -2.94
C VAL A 51 -4.51 6.51 -1.56
N GLU A 52 -5.21 7.31 -0.76
CA GLU A 52 -5.71 6.89 0.55
C GLU A 52 -6.62 5.66 0.44
N ALA A 53 -7.57 5.68 -0.50
CA ALA A 53 -8.44 4.56 -0.77
C ALA A 53 -7.66 3.31 -1.20
N LEU A 54 -6.63 3.46 -2.04
CA LEU A 54 -5.76 2.36 -2.46
C LEU A 54 -5.00 1.77 -1.29
N VAL A 55 -4.41 2.59 -0.41
CA VAL A 55 -3.71 2.12 0.79
C VAL A 55 -4.62 1.28 1.66
N ILE A 56 -5.85 1.75 1.91
CA ILE A 56 -6.83 1.02 2.74
C ILE A 56 -7.18 -0.33 2.10
N ARG A 57 -7.43 -0.37 0.79
CA ARG A 57 -7.72 -1.62 0.07
C ARG A 57 -6.53 -2.58 0.10
N ALA A 58 -5.33 -2.09 -0.19
CA ALA A 58 -4.10 -2.89 -0.18
C ALA A 58 -3.83 -3.49 1.20
N GLU A 59 -4.02 -2.73 2.28
CA GLU A 59 -3.85 -3.23 3.64
C GLU A 59 -4.89 -4.29 4.02
N ARG A 60 -6.17 -4.07 3.69
CA ARG A 60 -7.24 -5.07 3.91
C ARG A 60 -6.94 -6.35 3.14
N HIS A 61 -6.55 -6.23 1.87
CA HIS A 61 -6.19 -7.37 1.06
C HIS A 61 -5.03 -8.16 1.68
N MET A 62 -3.91 -7.48 2.00
CA MET A 62 -2.73 -8.15 2.55
C MET A 62 -3.00 -8.78 3.92
N ARG A 63 -3.88 -8.22 4.75
CA ARG A 63 -4.14 -8.70 6.11
C ARG A 63 -5.18 -9.82 6.14
N ASP A 64 -6.29 -9.64 5.42
CA ASP A 64 -7.51 -10.43 5.63
C ASP A 64 -7.78 -11.37 4.44
N GLU A 65 -7.55 -10.92 3.20
CA GLU A 65 -8.02 -11.62 1.99
C GLU A 65 -6.93 -12.41 1.25
N CYS A 66 -5.66 -12.05 1.42
CA CYS A 66 -4.59 -12.62 0.63
C CYS A 66 -4.47 -14.15 0.90
N PRO A 67 -4.49 -15.00 -0.15
CA PRO A 67 -4.41 -16.44 0.03
C PRO A 67 -3.05 -16.88 0.61
N ASP A 68 -1.99 -16.10 0.38
CA ASP A 68 -0.65 -16.38 0.89
C ASP A 68 -0.57 -16.15 2.42
N PRO A 69 -0.36 -17.21 3.23
CA PRO A 69 -0.27 -17.08 4.68
C PRO A 69 0.93 -16.23 5.14
N HIS A 70 2.03 -16.19 4.39
CA HIS A 70 3.20 -15.40 4.73
C HIS A 70 2.92 -13.90 4.60
N VAL A 71 2.20 -13.50 3.55
CA VAL A 71 1.77 -12.11 3.35
C VAL A 71 0.85 -11.67 4.49
N ARG A 72 -0.14 -12.49 4.84
CA ARG A 72 -1.06 -12.22 5.95
C ARG A 72 -0.34 -12.09 7.29
N LYS A 73 0.55 -13.03 7.60
CA LYS A 73 1.36 -13.00 8.83
C LYS A 73 2.21 -11.72 8.89
N ALA A 74 2.89 -11.36 7.80
CA ALA A 74 3.70 -10.15 7.74
C ALA A 74 2.86 -8.87 7.92
N ALA A 75 1.68 -8.80 7.29
CA ALA A 75 0.75 -7.68 7.43
C ALA A 75 0.21 -7.56 8.86
N ALA A 76 -0.16 -8.67 9.49
CA ALA A 76 -0.61 -8.70 10.88
C ALA A 76 0.49 -8.20 11.85
N LEU A 77 1.75 -8.62 11.66
CA LEU A 77 2.88 -8.15 12.47
C LEU A 77 3.11 -6.64 12.33
N ARG A 78 3.05 -6.09 11.12
CA ARG A 78 3.14 -4.63 10.89
C ARG A 78 2.01 -3.89 11.62
N SER A 79 0.78 -4.40 11.54
CA SER A 79 -0.37 -3.83 12.24
C SER A 79 -0.20 -3.86 13.76
N ALA A 80 0.27 -4.97 14.33
CA ALA A 80 0.54 -5.10 15.77
C ALA A 80 1.61 -4.10 16.23
N ARG A 81 2.70 -3.97 15.47
CA ARG A 81 3.76 -2.99 15.75
C ARG A 81 3.24 -1.56 15.75
N ARG A 82 2.37 -1.19 14.80
CA ARG A 82 1.74 0.15 14.76
C ARG A 82 0.89 0.41 16.01
N LYS A 83 0.07 -0.56 16.44
CA LYS A 83 -0.72 -0.43 17.68
C LYS A 83 0.17 -0.25 18.92
N GLN A 84 1.25 -1.00 19.02
CA GLN A 84 2.20 -0.89 20.13
C GLN A 84 2.87 0.49 20.17
N HIS A 85 3.33 1.02 19.03
CA HIS A 85 3.90 2.37 18.94
C HIS A 85 2.88 3.46 19.28
N ALA A 86 1.64 3.33 18.81
CA ALA A 86 0.58 4.29 19.13
C ALA A 86 0.26 4.32 20.63
N SER A 87 0.27 3.16 21.29
CA SER A 87 0.10 3.05 22.74
C SER A 87 1.23 3.77 23.50
N LYS A 88 2.49 3.53 23.11
CA LYS A 88 3.68 4.17 23.72
C LYS A 88 3.75 5.69 23.55
N ARG A 89 3.08 6.26 22.54
CA ARG A 89 3.07 7.70 22.26
C ARG A 89 1.92 8.42 22.99
N ARG A 90 0.95 7.68 23.51
CA ARG A 90 -0.17 8.21 24.30
C ARG A 90 0.16 8.35 25.79
N THR A 91 1.20 7.67 26.26
CA THR A 91 1.82 7.82 27.58
C THR A 91 2.88 8.90 27.54
#